data_AF-A0A7X8VPN9-F1
#
_entry.id   AF-A0A7X8VPN9-F1
#
_cell.length_a   1.000
_cell.length_b   1.000
_cell.length_c   1.000
_cell.angle_alpha   90.00
_cell.angle_beta   90.00
_cell.angle_gamma   90.00
#
_symmetry.space_group_name_H-M   'P 1'
#
loop_
_entity.id
_entity.type
_entity.pdbx_description
1 polymer ?
#
loop_
_entity_poly.entity_id
_entity_poly.type
_entity_poly.pdbx_seq_one_letter_code
_entity_poly.pdbx_strand_id
1 'polypeptide(L)'
;LGALDAGADGLRLNPGNITDVDKVALVAKQCAKLGKTVRIGVNSGSLEPKTEARLGRGPESMVASALAYIDIFAQQGCQNLKVSLKSSDLKTSVQAARLFAAQSDLPLHLGITEAGSLKSGLLKSAIGIGALLLDGIGDTIRVSLSAPPEEEVKLARKILNAVGLRHERPEIIACPTCGRTKIRLFPIVEAVEKLLDQIEAEGKKLPWRKIAVMGCSVNGPGEAKEADIGMAGGKGKAVIFEQGKITMSLPENEILPVFLQKIRDAAR
;
A
#
# COMPACT_ATOMS: atom_id res chain seq x y z
N LEU A 1 -29.70 7.63 2.58
CA LEU A 1 -30.89 6.79 2.85
C LEU A 1 -31.22 5.95 1.64
N GLY A 2 -31.60 6.53 0.49
CA GLY A 2 -31.87 5.75 -0.73
C GLY A 2 -30.76 4.75 -1.13
N ALA A 3 -29.48 5.08 -0.94
CA ALA A 3 -28.37 4.13 -1.16
C ALA A 3 -28.41 2.90 -0.22
N LEU A 4 -28.84 3.08 1.03
CA LEU A 4 -29.03 1.97 1.98
C LEU A 4 -30.22 1.10 1.57
N ASP A 5 -31.31 1.75 1.13
CA ASP A 5 -32.52 1.06 0.67
C ASP A 5 -32.23 0.24 -0.60
N ALA A 6 -31.33 0.72 -1.45
CA ALA A 6 -30.81 0.01 -2.62
C ALA A 6 -29.79 -1.10 -2.28
N GLY A 7 -29.48 -1.32 -1.00
CA GLY A 7 -28.66 -2.44 -0.54
C GLY A 7 -27.16 -2.15 -0.36
N ALA A 8 -26.72 -0.89 -0.35
CA ALA A 8 -25.30 -0.57 -0.13
C ALA A 8 -24.76 -1.17 1.20
N ASP A 9 -23.50 -1.64 1.18
CA ASP A 9 -22.84 -2.23 2.35
C ASP A 9 -22.39 -1.21 3.39
N GLY A 10 -22.19 0.03 2.96
CA GLY A 10 -21.81 1.13 3.83
C GLY A 10 -21.85 2.47 3.12
N LEU A 11 -21.65 3.53 3.89
CA LEU A 11 -21.67 4.90 3.39
C LEU A 11 -20.33 5.59 3.63
N ARG A 12 -20.01 6.60 2.82
CA ARG A 12 -18.98 7.59 3.13
C ARG A 12 -19.65 8.95 3.25
N LEU A 13 -19.46 9.61 4.37
CA LEU A 13 -19.93 10.98 4.61
C LEU A 13 -18.74 11.92 4.81
N ASN A 14 -18.95 13.20 4.50
CA ASN A 14 -17.96 14.24 4.69
C ASN A 14 -18.59 15.34 5.57
N PRO A 15 -18.04 15.61 6.76
CA PRO A 15 -18.56 16.66 7.64
C PRO A 15 -18.70 18.02 6.96
N GLY A 16 -17.78 18.36 6.06
CA GLY A 16 -17.82 19.61 5.29
C GLY A 16 -19.03 19.79 4.38
N ASN A 17 -19.65 18.69 3.95
CA ASN A 17 -20.70 18.74 2.93
C ASN A 17 -22.10 18.60 3.54
N ILE A 18 -22.22 17.93 4.70
CA ILE A 18 -23.50 17.70 5.38
C ILE A 18 -23.38 18.28 6.79
N THR A 19 -23.67 19.56 6.93
CA THR A 19 -23.51 20.28 8.20
C THR A 19 -24.77 20.26 9.09
N ASP A 20 -25.88 19.79 8.53
CA ASP A 20 -27.17 19.68 9.21
C ASP A 20 -27.19 18.45 10.13
N VAL A 21 -27.05 18.70 11.43
CA VAL A 21 -26.91 17.66 12.47
C VAL A 21 -28.12 16.72 12.49
N ASP A 22 -29.33 17.22 12.25
CA ASP A 22 -30.55 16.39 12.27
C ASP A 22 -30.54 15.39 11.11
N LYS A 23 -30.06 15.81 9.92
CA LYS A 23 -29.88 14.91 8.78
C LYS A 23 -28.79 13.88 9.03
N VAL A 24 -27.69 14.28 9.66
CA VAL A 24 -26.61 13.34 10.03
C VAL A 24 -27.11 12.32 11.03
N ALA A 25 -27.84 12.75 12.06
CA ALA A 25 -28.44 11.87 13.06
C ALA A 25 -29.45 10.89 12.44
N LEU A 26 -30.26 11.34 11.48
CA LEU A 26 -31.17 10.46 10.74
C LEU A 26 -30.41 9.36 9.98
N VAL A 27 -29.31 9.70 9.30
CA VAL A 27 -28.47 8.72 8.61
C VAL A 27 -27.80 7.78 9.61
N ALA A 28 -27.27 8.30 10.71
CA ALA A 28 -26.64 7.51 11.76
C ALA A 28 -27.60 6.48 12.38
N LYS A 29 -28.82 6.90 12.72
CA LYS A 29 -29.87 6.03 13.26
C LYS A 29 -30.23 4.91 12.28
N GLN A 30 -30.34 5.22 10.99
CA GLN A 30 -30.62 4.20 9.98
C GLN A 30 -29.45 3.22 9.80
N CYS A 31 -28.21 3.71 9.80
CA CYS A 31 -27.03 2.85 9.75
C CYS A 31 -26.93 1.93 10.97
N ALA A 32 -27.22 2.44 12.17
CA ALA A 32 -27.28 1.64 13.40
C ALA A 32 -28.33 0.53 13.29
N LYS A 33 -29.56 0.88 12.88
CA LYS A 33 -30.66 -0.08 12.70
C LYS A 33 -30.30 -1.21 11.74
N LEU A 34 -29.58 -0.89 10.66
CA LEU A 34 -29.22 -1.84 9.61
C LEU A 34 -27.85 -2.51 9.83
N GLY A 35 -27.12 -2.16 10.90
CA GLY A 35 -25.77 -2.65 11.15
C GLY A 35 -24.73 -2.21 10.11
N LYS A 36 -24.98 -1.14 9.35
CA LYS A 36 -24.16 -0.72 8.20
C LYS A 36 -22.96 0.10 8.64
N THR A 37 -21.84 -0.09 7.95
CA THR A 37 -20.59 0.64 8.24
C THR A 37 -20.60 2.04 7.64
N VAL A 38 -20.10 3.03 8.36
CA VAL A 38 -19.94 4.41 7.87
C VAL A 38 -18.49 4.83 7.94
N ARG A 39 -17.98 5.36 6.82
CA ARG A 39 -16.70 6.06 6.77
C ARG A 39 -16.91 7.55 6.91
N ILE A 40 -16.41 8.14 7.99
CA ILE A 40 -16.34 9.60 8.19
C ILE A 40 -15.06 10.09 7.50
N GLY A 41 -15.20 10.77 6.38
CA GLY A 41 -14.08 11.18 5.54
C GLY A 41 -13.91 12.69 5.49
N VAL A 42 -13.00 13.22 6.32
CA VAL A 42 -12.66 14.64 6.40
C VAL A 42 -11.60 14.99 5.37
N ASN A 43 -11.87 16.05 4.61
CA ASN A 43 -10.94 16.63 3.66
C ASN A 43 -10.54 18.03 4.14
N SER A 44 -9.25 18.38 4.13
CA SER A 44 -8.76 19.70 4.58
C SER A 44 -9.36 20.87 3.78
N GLY A 45 -9.73 20.63 2.51
CA GLY A 45 -10.31 21.64 1.63
C GLY A 45 -11.81 21.90 1.84
N SER A 46 -12.49 21.06 2.62
CA SER A 46 -13.91 21.19 2.91
C SER A 46 -14.14 21.03 4.42
N LEU A 47 -13.40 21.76 5.25
CA LEU A 47 -13.68 21.79 6.69
C LEU A 47 -14.92 22.62 6.96
N GLU A 48 -15.62 22.30 8.06
CA GLU A 48 -16.76 23.11 8.48
C GLU A 48 -16.30 24.54 8.87
N PRO A 49 -17.01 25.60 8.45
CA PRO A 49 -16.60 26.98 8.69
C PRO A 49 -16.34 27.32 10.17
N LYS A 50 -17.15 26.75 11.08
CA LYS A 50 -16.98 26.98 12.53
C LYS A 50 -15.68 26.38 13.07
N THR A 51 -15.32 25.19 12.59
CA THR A 51 -14.10 24.49 12.99
C THR A 51 -12.88 25.20 12.41
N GLU A 52 -12.96 25.61 11.14
CA GLU A 52 -11.91 26.39 10.48
C GLU A 52 -11.67 27.75 11.17
N ALA A 53 -12.74 28.48 11.52
CA ALA A 53 -12.61 29.76 12.21
C ALA A 53 -11.94 29.64 13.60
N ARG A 54 -12.12 28.51 14.28
CA ARG A 54 -11.59 28.28 15.63
C ARG A 54 -10.15 27.77 15.64
N LEU A 55 -9.79 26.88 14.72
CA LEU A 55 -8.54 26.12 14.74
C LEU A 55 -7.65 26.36 13.52
N GLY A 56 -8.13 27.10 12.52
CA GLY A 56 -7.47 27.20 11.21
C GLY A 56 -7.55 25.91 10.41
N ARG A 57 -6.91 25.90 9.23
CA ARG A 57 -6.76 24.69 8.41
C ARG A 57 -5.51 23.94 8.82
N GLY A 58 -5.67 22.68 9.23
CA GLY A 58 -4.55 21.84 9.63
C GLY A 58 -4.96 20.49 10.21
N PRO A 59 -3.99 19.69 10.67
CA PRO A 59 -4.23 18.39 11.27
C PRO A 59 -5.26 18.43 12.42
N GLU A 60 -5.13 19.41 13.31
CA GLU A 60 -5.95 19.56 14.53
C GLU A 60 -7.41 19.81 14.18
N SER A 61 -7.69 20.68 13.21
CA SER A 61 -9.06 20.97 12.78
C SER A 61 -9.69 19.79 12.03
N MET A 62 -8.90 19.03 11.28
CA MET A 62 -9.36 17.80 10.64
C MET A 62 -9.75 16.72 11.66
N VAL A 63 -8.91 16.51 12.68
CA VAL A 63 -9.19 15.54 13.75
C VAL A 63 -10.40 15.98 14.57
N ALA A 64 -10.47 17.25 14.96
CA ALA A 64 -11.61 17.79 15.70
C ALA A 64 -12.93 17.63 14.92
N SER A 65 -12.91 17.88 13.60
CA SER A 65 -14.08 17.68 12.74
C SER A 65 -14.50 16.21 12.67
N ALA A 66 -13.55 15.27 12.60
CA ALA A 66 -13.85 13.83 12.61
C ALA A 66 -14.47 13.39 13.94
N LEU A 67 -13.88 13.79 15.07
CA LEU A 67 -14.35 13.41 16.41
C LEU A 67 -15.76 13.95 16.70
N ALA A 68 -16.03 15.22 16.37
CA ALA A 68 -17.37 15.78 16.53
C ALA A 68 -18.43 15.00 15.73
N TYR A 69 -18.07 14.52 14.54
CA TYR A 69 -18.96 13.71 13.73
C TYR A 69 -19.12 12.29 14.27
N ILE A 70 -18.05 11.69 14.80
CA ILE A 70 -18.11 10.39 15.50
C ILE A 70 -19.11 10.47 16.66
N ASP A 71 -19.08 11.54 17.45
CA ASP A 71 -19.98 11.71 18.59
C ASP A 71 -21.46 11.72 18.17
N ILE A 72 -21.80 12.37 17.05
CA ILE A 72 -23.17 12.36 16.51
C ILE A 72 -23.60 10.93 16.18
N PHE A 73 -22.71 10.14 15.55
CA PHE A 73 -23.01 8.75 15.21
C PHE A 73 -23.14 7.87 16.45
N ALA A 74 -22.25 8.06 17.43
CA ALA A 74 -22.26 7.32 18.68
C ALA A 74 -23.55 7.59 19.49
N GLN A 75 -24.01 8.84 19.54
CA GLN A 75 -25.28 9.22 20.21
C GLN A 75 -26.51 8.53 19.61
N GLN A 76 -26.45 8.14 18.32
CA GLN A 76 -27.52 7.38 17.66
C GLN A 76 -27.29 5.86 17.70
N GLY A 77 -26.29 5.38 18.45
CA GLY A 77 -25.96 3.96 18.60
C GLY A 77 -25.22 3.36 17.41
N CYS A 78 -24.69 4.17 16.48
CA CYS A 78 -23.93 3.69 15.33
C CYS A 78 -22.43 3.61 15.65
N GLN A 79 -21.94 2.41 15.95
CA GLN A 79 -20.53 2.19 16.31
C GLN A 79 -19.68 1.63 15.16
N ASN A 80 -20.30 1.16 14.07
CA ASN A 80 -19.60 0.61 12.90
C ASN A 80 -18.99 1.75 12.06
N LEU A 81 -17.95 2.39 12.60
CA LEU A 81 -17.33 3.57 12.04
C LEU A 81 -15.90 3.30 11.60
N LYS A 82 -15.46 4.02 10.58
CA LYS A 82 -14.05 4.17 10.20
C LYS A 82 -13.79 5.59 9.74
N VAL A 83 -12.55 6.06 9.82
CA VAL A 83 -12.20 7.45 9.55
C VAL A 83 -11.20 7.56 8.41
N SER A 84 -11.29 8.63 7.62
CA SER A 84 -10.20 9.01 6.72
C SER A 84 -9.95 10.51 6.82
N LEU A 85 -8.69 10.89 6.95
CA LEU A 85 -8.24 12.29 7.04
C LEU A 85 -7.33 12.57 5.84
N LYS A 86 -7.80 13.36 4.87
CA LYS A 86 -7.07 13.60 3.61
C LYS A 86 -6.84 15.08 3.35
N SER A 87 -5.65 15.40 2.90
CA SER A 87 -5.23 16.72 2.44
C SER A 87 -4.42 16.59 1.15
N SER A 88 -4.44 17.64 0.32
CA SER A 88 -3.54 17.73 -0.84
C SER A 88 -2.08 17.89 -0.41
N ASP A 89 -1.84 18.43 0.80
CA ASP A 89 -0.53 18.42 1.45
C ASP A 89 -0.28 17.07 2.15
N LEU A 90 0.86 16.45 1.81
CA LEU A 90 1.24 15.13 2.29
C LEU A 90 1.51 15.15 3.80
N LYS A 91 2.22 16.18 4.27
CA LYS A 91 2.62 16.31 5.68
C LYS A 91 1.40 16.46 6.57
N THR A 92 0.45 17.30 6.18
CA THR A 92 -0.83 17.51 6.87
C THR A 92 -1.61 16.20 6.99
N SER A 93 -1.72 15.42 5.91
CA SER A 93 -2.44 14.13 5.93
C SER A 93 -1.81 13.14 6.91
N VAL A 94 -0.48 13.00 6.88
CA VAL A 94 0.25 12.09 7.76
C VAL A 94 0.14 12.53 9.22
N GLN A 95 0.30 13.82 9.50
CA GLN A 95 0.16 14.36 10.86
C GLN A 95 -1.26 14.20 11.40
N ALA A 96 -2.28 14.43 10.57
CA ALA A 96 -3.68 14.25 10.98
C ALA A 96 -3.98 12.79 11.33
N ALA A 97 -3.50 11.84 10.52
CA ALA A 97 -3.67 10.42 10.80
C ALA A 97 -2.99 9.98 12.11
N ARG A 98 -1.74 10.42 12.35
CA ARG A 98 -1.02 10.16 13.61
C ARG A 98 -1.74 10.77 14.81
N LEU A 99 -2.18 12.02 14.68
CA LEU A 99 -2.90 12.74 15.74
C LEU A 99 -4.24 12.06 16.08
N PHE A 100 -4.94 11.54 15.07
CA PHE A 100 -6.17 10.78 15.27
C PHE A 100 -5.91 9.44 15.94
N ALA A 101 -4.92 8.67 15.47
CA ALA A 101 -4.56 7.37 16.04
C ALA A 101 -4.13 7.47 17.52
N ALA A 102 -3.60 8.63 17.94
CA ALA A 102 -3.28 8.88 19.35
C ALA A 102 -4.52 9.19 20.24
N GLN A 103 -5.69 9.42 19.64
CA GLN A 103 -6.92 9.84 20.35
C GLN A 103 -8.07 8.86 20.17
N SER A 104 -7.99 7.92 19.23
CA SER A 104 -9.06 6.99 18.90
C SER A 104 -8.53 5.69 18.30
N ASP A 105 -9.14 4.58 18.70
CA ASP A 105 -8.87 3.24 18.16
C ASP A 105 -9.76 2.90 16.95
N LEU A 106 -10.54 3.86 16.43
CA LEU A 106 -11.39 3.61 15.26
C LEU A 106 -10.53 3.36 14.01
N PRO A 107 -10.91 2.38 13.16
CA PRO A 107 -10.14 2.04 11.97
C PRO A 107 -9.89 3.23 11.04
N LEU A 108 -8.66 3.37 10.56
CA LEU A 108 -8.22 4.40 9.64
C LEU A 108 -8.18 3.87 8.20
N HIS A 109 -8.92 4.53 7.32
CA HIS A 109 -8.80 4.41 5.89
C HIS A 109 -7.80 5.42 5.34
N LEU A 110 -6.59 4.94 5.03
CA LEU A 110 -5.52 5.74 4.50
C LEU A 110 -5.64 5.96 3.00
N GLY A 111 -5.13 7.10 2.56
CA GLY A 111 -4.95 7.37 1.14
C GLY A 111 -4.58 8.82 0.93
N ILE A 112 -3.70 9.05 -0.05
CA ILE A 112 -3.34 10.40 -0.46
C ILE A 112 -4.29 10.82 -1.58
N THR A 113 -4.92 11.99 -1.42
CA THR A 113 -5.77 12.57 -2.47
C THR A 113 -4.89 13.27 -3.51
N GLU A 114 -5.39 13.34 -4.74
CA GLU A 114 -4.73 14.09 -5.83
C GLU A 114 -3.24 13.73 -5.97
N ALA A 115 -2.93 12.44 -6.02
CA ALA A 115 -1.54 11.99 -6.14
C ALA A 115 -0.95 12.27 -7.54
N GLY A 116 -1.82 12.50 -8.52
CA GLY A 116 -1.46 12.86 -9.89
C GLY A 116 -1.38 11.64 -10.81
N SER A 117 -0.53 11.72 -11.83
CA SER A 117 -0.32 10.64 -12.80
C SER A 117 0.30 9.39 -12.15
N LEU A 118 0.40 8.29 -12.90
CA LEU A 118 1.01 7.05 -12.40
C LEU A 118 2.39 7.26 -11.77
N LYS A 119 3.26 8.08 -12.39
CA LYS A 119 4.63 8.29 -11.90
C LYS A 119 4.68 9.16 -10.63
N SER A 120 4.00 10.30 -10.63
CA SER A 120 3.99 11.21 -9.47
C SER A 120 3.19 10.63 -8.31
N GLY A 121 2.06 9.99 -8.64
CA GLY A 121 1.14 9.42 -7.68
C GLY A 121 1.70 8.19 -6.98
N LEU A 122 2.54 7.42 -7.68
CA LEU A 122 3.36 6.36 -7.09
C LEU A 122 4.20 6.88 -5.93
N LEU A 123 5.05 7.88 -6.19
CA LEU A 123 5.97 8.40 -5.19
C LEU A 123 5.21 9.00 -3.99
N LYS A 124 4.23 9.86 -4.25
CA LYS A 124 3.48 10.55 -3.20
C LYS A 124 2.67 9.56 -2.34
N SER A 125 2.04 8.56 -2.97
CA SER A 125 1.26 7.54 -2.25
C SER A 125 2.17 6.60 -1.44
N ALA A 126 3.29 6.16 -2.02
CA ALA A 126 4.24 5.29 -1.33
C ALA A 126 4.83 5.96 -0.09
N ILE A 127 5.22 7.25 -0.19
CA ILE A 127 5.73 8.00 0.96
C ILE A 127 4.64 8.18 2.02
N GLY A 128 3.47 8.69 1.64
CA GLY A 128 2.41 9.02 2.60
C GLY A 128 1.79 7.81 3.29
N ILE A 129 1.40 6.81 2.51
CA ILE A 129 0.78 5.58 3.02
C ILE A 129 1.85 4.73 3.71
N GLY A 130 3.02 4.56 3.09
CA GLY A 130 4.10 3.75 3.64
C GLY A 130 4.60 4.26 5.00
N ALA A 131 4.75 5.58 5.17
CA ALA A 131 5.14 6.15 6.45
C ALA A 131 4.17 5.79 7.59
N LEU A 132 2.86 5.87 7.33
CA LEU A 132 1.84 5.52 8.33
C LEU A 132 1.79 4.02 8.61
N LEU A 133 1.89 3.19 7.56
CA LEU A 133 1.88 1.74 7.74
C LEU A 133 3.10 1.24 8.52
N LEU A 134 4.28 1.86 8.33
CA LEU A 134 5.47 1.57 9.12
C LEU A 134 5.35 1.98 10.59
N ASP A 135 4.53 2.99 10.89
CA ASP A 135 4.16 3.37 12.26
C ASP A 135 3.09 2.44 12.86
N GLY A 136 2.60 1.43 12.11
CA GLY A 136 1.50 0.56 12.53
C GLY A 136 0.12 1.21 12.42
N ILE A 137 -0.02 2.31 11.68
CA ILE A 137 -1.27 3.07 11.53
C ILE A 137 -1.92 2.71 10.19
N GLY A 138 -3.20 2.32 10.23
CA GLY A 138 -4.06 2.15 9.06
C GLY A 138 -4.56 0.72 8.83
N ASP A 139 -5.85 0.60 8.55
CA ASP A 139 -6.58 -0.68 8.47
C ASP A 139 -7.03 -1.01 7.05
N THR A 140 -7.16 0.02 6.22
CA THR A 140 -7.47 -0.10 4.80
C THR A 140 -6.82 1.05 4.05
N ILE A 141 -6.35 0.79 2.83
CA ILE A 141 -5.70 1.81 2.01
C ILE A 141 -6.44 2.00 0.69
N ARG A 142 -6.34 3.21 0.14
CA ARG A 142 -6.63 3.50 -1.26
C ARG A 142 -5.55 4.41 -1.82
N VAL A 143 -4.95 3.99 -2.93
CA VAL A 143 -4.12 4.85 -3.79
C VAL A 143 -5.08 5.61 -4.71
N SER A 144 -4.86 6.92 -4.91
CA SER A 144 -5.72 7.73 -5.78
C SER A 144 -4.91 8.28 -6.96
N LEU A 145 -5.08 7.71 -8.15
CA LEU A 145 -4.31 8.05 -9.36
C LEU A 145 -5.20 8.64 -10.44
N SER A 146 -4.62 9.48 -11.29
CA SER A 146 -5.19 9.84 -12.59
C SER A 146 -4.86 8.76 -13.64
N ALA A 147 -5.34 7.54 -13.40
CA ALA A 147 -5.09 6.35 -14.22
C ALA A 147 -6.26 5.35 -14.09
N PRO A 148 -6.32 4.28 -14.90
CA PRO A 148 -7.29 3.20 -14.70
C PRO A 148 -7.23 2.63 -13.26
N PRO A 149 -8.38 2.28 -12.65
CA PRO A 149 -8.46 1.87 -11.25
C PRO A 149 -7.66 0.61 -10.92
N GLU A 150 -7.41 -0.26 -11.91
CA GLU A 150 -6.58 -1.46 -11.75
C GLU A 150 -5.15 -1.09 -11.35
N GLU A 151 -4.63 0.05 -11.82
CA GLU A 151 -3.31 0.56 -11.44
C GLU A 151 -3.29 1.03 -9.98
N GLU A 152 -4.40 1.59 -9.46
CA GLU A 152 -4.52 1.93 -8.03
C GLU A 152 -4.38 0.66 -7.17
N VAL A 153 -5.02 -0.44 -7.57
CA VAL A 153 -5.00 -1.72 -6.85
C VAL A 153 -3.62 -2.36 -6.91
N LYS A 154 -3.00 -2.42 -8.10
CA LYS A 154 -1.63 -2.94 -8.26
C LYS A 154 -0.65 -2.19 -7.38
N LEU A 155 -0.75 -0.86 -7.33
CA LEU A 155 0.12 -0.05 -6.51
C LEU A 155 -0.17 -0.22 -5.01
N ALA A 156 -1.44 -0.28 -4.60
CA ALA A 156 -1.79 -0.55 -3.20
C ALA A 156 -1.16 -1.86 -2.70
N ARG A 157 -1.23 -2.93 -3.50
CA ARG A 157 -0.58 -4.23 -3.22
C ARG A 157 0.94 -4.10 -3.12
N LYS A 158 1.57 -3.37 -4.05
CA LYS A 158 3.02 -3.10 -4.02
C LYS A 158 3.45 -2.35 -2.75
N ILE A 159 2.72 -1.34 -2.32
CA ILE A 159 3.00 -0.61 -1.07
C ILE A 159 2.91 -1.56 0.13
N LEU A 160 1.84 -2.36 0.23
CA LEU A 160 1.65 -3.32 1.32
C LEU A 160 2.75 -4.40 1.36
N ASN A 161 3.18 -4.88 0.19
CA ASN A 161 4.30 -5.82 0.10
C ASN A 161 5.62 -5.16 0.54
N ALA A 162 5.89 -3.93 0.11
CA ALA A 162 7.12 -3.21 0.43
C ALA A 162 7.28 -2.90 1.93
N VAL A 163 6.17 -2.64 2.64
CA VAL A 163 6.19 -2.46 4.10
C VAL A 163 6.10 -3.79 4.87
N GLY A 164 6.03 -4.93 4.18
CA GLY A 164 6.00 -6.26 4.79
C GLY A 164 4.65 -6.69 5.39
N LEU A 165 3.55 -5.98 5.11
CA LEU A 165 2.21 -6.33 5.60
C LEU A 165 1.47 -7.35 4.71
N ARG A 166 1.92 -7.51 3.47
CA ARG A 166 1.42 -8.52 2.52
C ARG A 166 2.63 -9.23 1.88
N HIS A 167 2.40 -10.47 1.45
CA HIS A 167 3.41 -11.29 0.79
C HIS A 167 2.76 -12.02 -0.39
N GLU A 168 2.19 -11.25 -1.32
CA GLU A 168 1.46 -11.82 -2.47
C GLU A 168 2.39 -12.26 -3.60
N ARG A 169 3.56 -11.62 -3.71
CA ARG A 169 4.63 -11.96 -4.64
C ARG A 169 5.99 -11.84 -3.95
N PRO A 170 7.01 -12.59 -4.39
CA PRO A 170 8.35 -12.39 -3.89
C PRO A 170 8.87 -10.98 -4.19
N GLU A 171 9.61 -10.41 -3.24
CA GLU A 171 10.40 -9.21 -3.44
C GLU A 171 11.66 -9.54 -4.25
N ILE A 172 11.94 -8.73 -5.27
CA ILE A 172 13.20 -8.86 -6.02
C ILE A 172 14.23 -7.97 -5.37
N ILE A 173 15.32 -8.58 -4.89
CA ILE A 173 16.48 -7.90 -4.35
C ILE A 173 17.55 -7.89 -5.45
N ALA A 174 17.68 -6.75 -6.12
CA ALA A 174 18.70 -6.55 -7.15
C ALA A 174 19.77 -5.57 -6.67
N CYS A 175 21.04 -5.85 -6.96
CA CYS A 175 22.07 -4.86 -6.69
C CYS A 175 21.93 -3.68 -7.69
N PRO A 176 22.28 -2.44 -7.29
CA PRO A 176 22.23 -1.28 -8.17
C PRO A 176 23.24 -1.33 -9.32
N THR A 177 24.06 -2.39 -9.40
CA THR A 177 25.31 -2.53 -10.17
C THR A 177 26.48 -1.68 -9.63
N CYS A 178 27.70 -2.07 -9.99
CA CYS A 178 28.94 -1.31 -9.77
C CYS A 178 30.03 -1.78 -10.74
N GLY A 179 31.26 -1.28 -10.63
CA GLY A 179 32.40 -1.73 -11.46
C GLY A 179 32.75 -3.23 -11.34
N ARG A 180 32.15 -3.94 -10.37
CA ARG A 180 32.32 -5.39 -10.20
C ARG A 180 31.30 -6.21 -10.97
N THR A 181 30.24 -5.62 -11.52
CA THR A 181 29.21 -6.33 -12.27
C THR A 181 29.85 -7.10 -13.44
N LYS A 182 29.56 -8.40 -13.51
CA LYS A 182 30.10 -9.33 -14.54
C LYS A 182 29.02 -9.91 -15.45
N ILE A 183 27.77 -9.45 -15.33
CA ILE A 183 26.63 -9.93 -16.11
C ILE A 183 25.73 -8.78 -16.51
N ARG A 184 24.95 -8.95 -17.58
CA ARG A 184 23.90 -8.00 -17.97
C ARG A 184 22.74 -8.07 -16.98
N LEU A 185 22.83 -7.30 -15.90
CA LEU A 185 21.89 -7.37 -14.79
C LEU A 185 20.47 -6.92 -15.13
N PHE A 186 20.32 -5.76 -15.81
CA PHE A 186 18.99 -5.19 -16.04
C PHE A 186 18.06 -6.10 -16.85
N PRO A 187 18.50 -6.71 -17.98
CA PRO A 187 17.64 -7.66 -18.71
C PRO A 187 17.23 -8.89 -17.89
N ILE A 188 18.07 -9.32 -16.94
CA ILE A 188 17.75 -10.45 -16.05
C ILE A 188 16.67 -10.03 -15.05
N VAL A 189 16.81 -8.86 -14.42
CA VAL A 189 15.80 -8.32 -13.50
C VAL A 189 14.46 -8.15 -14.21
N GLU A 190 14.45 -7.55 -15.40
CA GLU A 190 13.24 -7.40 -16.23
C GLU A 190 12.60 -8.75 -16.58
N ALA A 191 13.40 -9.76 -16.91
CA ALA A 191 12.89 -11.10 -17.21
C ALA A 191 12.28 -11.78 -15.98
N VAL A 192 12.89 -11.61 -14.80
CA VAL A 192 12.35 -12.11 -13.53
C VAL A 192 11.05 -11.40 -13.18
N GLU A 193 11.01 -10.06 -13.27
CA GLU A 193 9.78 -9.27 -13.05
C GLU A 193 8.63 -9.74 -13.95
N LYS A 194 8.91 -9.90 -15.26
CA LYS A 194 7.92 -10.36 -16.23
C LYS A 194 7.40 -11.77 -15.90
N LEU A 195 8.27 -12.67 -15.45
CA LEU A 195 7.86 -14.01 -15.02
C LEU A 195 6.97 -13.95 -13.77
N LEU A 196 7.31 -13.11 -12.78
CA LEU A 196 6.48 -12.94 -11.59
C LEU A 196 5.09 -12.37 -11.93
N ASP A 197 5.02 -11.41 -12.85
CA ASP A 197 3.75 -10.86 -13.31
C ASP A 197 2.89 -11.92 -14.03
N GLN A 198 3.52 -12.83 -14.80
CA GLN A 198 2.83 -13.97 -15.41
C GLN A 198 2.28 -14.95 -14.36
N ILE A 199 3.09 -15.32 -13.38
CA ILE A 199 2.70 -16.22 -12.28
C ILE A 199 1.52 -15.63 -11.49
N GLU A 200 1.56 -14.33 -11.19
CA GLU A 200 0.46 -13.62 -10.51
C GLU A 200 -0.81 -13.61 -11.36
N ALA A 201 -0.71 -13.35 -12.67
CA ALA A 201 -1.84 -13.37 -13.59
C ALA A 201 -2.47 -14.76 -13.74
N GLU A 202 -1.67 -15.83 -13.60
CA GLU A 202 -2.13 -17.23 -13.56
C GLU A 202 -2.76 -17.60 -12.20
N GLY A 203 -2.75 -16.71 -11.20
CA GLY A 203 -3.27 -16.96 -9.86
C GLY A 203 -2.42 -17.93 -9.02
N LYS A 204 -1.20 -18.22 -9.47
CA LYS A 204 -0.25 -19.12 -8.80
C LYS A 204 0.55 -18.39 -7.74
N LYS A 205 1.09 -19.13 -6.78
CA LYS A 205 1.93 -18.62 -5.71
C LYS A 205 3.29 -19.29 -5.70
N LEU A 206 4.29 -18.51 -5.33
CA LEU A 206 5.64 -19.00 -5.07
C LEU A 206 5.81 -19.30 -3.58
N PRO A 207 6.61 -20.32 -3.22
CA PRO A 207 6.91 -20.63 -1.83
C PRO A 207 7.90 -19.63 -1.19
N TRP A 208 8.46 -18.72 -1.99
CA TRP A 208 9.50 -17.79 -1.60
C TRP A 208 8.97 -16.40 -1.28
N ARG A 209 9.65 -15.70 -0.38
CA ARG A 209 9.43 -14.30 -0.05
C ARG A 209 10.40 -13.37 -0.78
N LYS A 210 11.64 -13.80 -1.04
CA LYS A 210 12.70 -12.96 -1.59
C LYS A 210 13.46 -13.70 -2.70
N ILE A 211 13.62 -13.04 -3.84
CA ILE A 211 14.41 -13.51 -4.99
C ILE A 211 15.56 -12.53 -5.21
N ALA A 212 16.80 -12.99 -5.15
CA ALA A 212 17.96 -12.14 -5.37
C ALA A 212 18.54 -12.23 -6.78
N VAL A 213 18.89 -11.09 -7.38
CA VAL A 213 19.55 -11.01 -8.68
C VAL A 213 20.78 -10.12 -8.56
N MET A 214 21.96 -10.73 -8.56
CA MET A 214 23.21 -10.06 -8.22
C MET A 214 24.18 -9.98 -9.40
N GLY A 215 24.77 -8.81 -9.60
CA GLY A 215 25.71 -8.55 -10.69
C GLY A 215 27.08 -9.23 -10.53
N CYS A 216 27.47 -9.62 -9.32
CA CYS A 216 28.77 -10.25 -9.05
C CYS A 216 28.69 -11.30 -7.93
N SER A 217 29.58 -12.28 -7.96
CA SER A 217 29.68 -13.39 -7.00
C SER A 217 30.46 -13.05 -5.73
N VAL A 218 31.11 -11.87 -5.70
CA VAL A 218 31.94 -11.45 -4.56
C VAL A 218 31.08 -11.05 -3.37
N ASN A 219 30.18 -10.08 -3.57
CA ASN A 219 29.26 -9.68 -2.52
C ASN A 219 27.86 -10.28 -2.71
N GLY A 220 27.49 -10.71 -3.92
CA GLY A 220 26.13 -11.12 -4.25
C GLY A 220 25.55 -12.19 -3.32
N PRO A 221 26.21 -13.35 -3.12
CA PRO A 221 25.70 -14.39 -2.21
C PRO A 221 25.65 -13.94 -0.74
N GLY A 222 26.54 -13.03 -0.33
CA GLY A 222 26.56 -12.47 1.04
C GLY A 222 25.45 -11.46 1.28
N GLU A 223 25.24 -10.54 0.33
CA GLU A 223 24.17 -9.52 0.31
C GLU A 223 22.78 -10.15 0.15
N ALA A 224 22.71 -11.37 -0.39
CA ALA A 224 21.49 -12.10 -0.64
C ALA A 224 21.24 -13.29 0.31
N LYS A 225 21.90 -13.36 1.46
CA LYS A 225 21.71 -14.48 2.41
C LYS A 225 20.26 -14.66 2.86
N GLU A 226 19.52 -13.56 2.92
CA GLU A 226 18.10 -13.56 3.30
C GLU A 226 17.16 -13.92 2.13
N ALA A 227 17.68 -14.07 0.91
CA ALA A 227 16.87 -14.51 -0.22
C ALA A 227 16.67 -16.02 -0.17
N ASP A 228 15.45 -16.45 -0.45
CA ASP A 228 15.12 -17.88 -0.51
C ASP A 228 15.84 -18.54 -1.69
N ILE A 229 15.89 -17.82 -2.82
CA ILE A 229 16.63 -18.18 -4.02
C ILE A 229 17.28 -16.94 -4.63
N GLY A 230 18.40 -17.12 -5.30
CA GLY A 230 18.97 -16.05 -6.11
C GLY A 230 20.03 -16.52 -7.08
N MET A 231 20.51 -15.58 -7.88
CA MET A 231 21.63 -15.79 -8.79
C MET A 231 22.68 -14.70 -8.67
N ALA A 232 23.93 -15.03 -8.96
CA ALA A 232 25.04 -14.09 -8.96
C ALA A 232 25.95 -14.28 -10.18
N GLY A 233 26.24 -13.18 -10.89
CA GLY A 233 27.16 -13.17 -12.03
C GLY A 233 28.63 -13.36 -11.65
N GLY A 234 29.45 -13.80 -12.59
CA GLY A 234 30.88 -14.01 -12.39
C GLY A 234 31.62 -13.98 -13.73
N LYS A 235 32.94 -14.13 -13.72
CA LYS A 235 33.75 -14.05 -14.94
C LYS A 235 33.53 -15.32 -15.79
N GLY A 236 32.66 -15.26 -16.79
CA GLY A 236 32.34 -16.37 -17.69
C GLY A 236 31.49 -17.49 -17.08
N LYS A 237 31.06 -17.33 -15.82
CA LYS A 237 30.21 -18.27 -15.08
C LYS A 237 29.30 -17.51 -14.15
N ALA A 238 28.12 -18.04 -13.88
CA ALA A 238 27.19 -17.54 -12.89
C ALA A 238 26.73 -18.68 -11.98
N VAL A 239 26.28 -18.32 -10.78
CA VAL A 239 25.82 -19.30 -9.80
C VAL A 239 24.37 -19.04 -9.43
N ILE A 240 23.63 -20.10 -9.13
CA ILE A 240 22.35 -20.05 -8.43
C ILE A 240 22.59 -20.53 -7.01
N PHE A 241 21.98 -19.84 -6.06
CA PHE A 241 22.02 -20.18 -4.64
C PHE A 241 20.62 -20.22 -4.06
N GLU A 242 20.42 -21.07 -3.07
CA GLU A 242 19.19 -21.21 -2.29
C GLU A 242 19.58 -21.12 -0.81
N GLN A 243 18.93 -20.22 -0.06
CA GLN A 243 19.24 -19.95 1.36
C GLN A 243 20.75 -19.74 1.63
N GLY A 244 21.40 -18.95 0.75
CA GLY A 244 22.82 -18.64 0.84
C GLY A 244 23.80 -19.77 0.45
N LYS A 245 23.30 -20.95 0.05
CA LYS A 245 24.14 -22.07 -0.43
C LYS A 245 24.11 -22.16 -1.95
N ILE A 246 25.27 -22.23 -2.60
CA ILE A 246 25.34 -22.43 -4.05
C ILE A 246 24.82 -23.82 -4.38
N THR A 247 23.79 -23.88 -5.22
CA THR A 247 23.19 -25.15 -5.68
C THR A 247 23.62 -25.49 -7.10
N MET A 248 23.91 -24.49 -7.93
CA MET A 248 24.34 -24.68 -9.32
C MET A 248 25.38 -23.64 -9.73
N SER A 249 26.28 -24.03 -10.63
CA SER A 249 27.24 -23.16 -11.30
C SER A 249 27.18 -23.46 -12.80
N LEU A 250 26.86 -22.45 -13.61
CA LEU A 250 26.62 -22.59 -15.05
C LEU A 250 27.40 -21.53 -15.84
N PRO A 251 27.64 -21.74 -17.14
CA PRO A 251 28.01 -20.68 -18.06
C PRO A 251 27.03 -19.50 -18.00
N GLU A 252 27.54 -18.28 -18.17
CA GLU A 252 26.72 -17.05 -18.05
C GLU A 252 25.54 -17.02 -19.05
N ASN A 253 25.71 -17.58 -20.24
CA ASN A 253 24.67 -17.66 -21.27
C ASN A 253 23.55 -18.66 -20.95
N GLU A 254 23.75 -19.56 -19.99
CA GLU A 254 22.79 -20.63 -19.63
C GLU A 254 22.04 -20.33 -18.33
N ILE A 255 22.55 -19.41 -17.50
CA ILE A 255 22.02 -19.17 -16.15
C ILE A 255 20.58 -18.64 -16.16
N LEU A 256 20.25 -17.72 -17.06
CA LEU A 256 18.95 -17.04 -17.06
C LEU A 256 17.81 -18.02 -17.41
N PRO A 257 17.88 -18.80 -18.51
CA PRO A 257 16.85 -19.82 -18.79
C PRO A 257 16.65 -20.78 -17.62
N VAL A 258 17.74 -21.28 -17.02
CA VAL A 258 17.66 -22.22 -15.89
C VAL A 258 17.06 -21.56 -14.64
N PHE A 259 17.42 -20.30 -14.36
CA PHE A 259 16.89 -19.55 -13.22
C PHE A 259 15.39 -19.30 -13.34
N LEU A 260 14.93 -18.86 -14.51
CA LEU A 260 13.51 -18.64 -14.79
C LEU A 260 12.72 -19.94 -14.73
N GLN A 261 13.27 -21.04 -15.25
CA GLN A 261 12.61 -22.35 -15.17
C GLN A 261 12.44 -22.80 -13.72
N LYS A 262 13.49 -22.67 -12.89
CA LYS A 262 13.39 -22.95 -11.45
C LYS A 262 12.29 -22.15 -10.76
N ILE A 263 12.18 -20.86 -11.09
CA ILE A 263 11.10 -20.02 -10.54
C ILE A 263 9.74 -20.53 -11.01
N ARG A 264 9.59 -20.86 -12.29
CA ARG A 264 8.32 -21.35 -12.82
C ARG A 264 7.91 -22.70 -12.24
N ASP A 265 8.85 -23.63 -12.07
CA ASP A 265 8.59 -24.96 -11.51
C ASP A 265 8.19 -24.91 -10.03
N ALA A 266 8.62 -23.87 -9.30
CA ALA A 266 8.25 -23.67 -7.91
C ALA A 266 6.83 -23.10 -7.73
N ALA A 267 6.24 -22.51 -8.77
CA ALA A 267 4.92 -21.90 -8.71
C ALA A 267 3.81 -22.96 -8.63
N ARG A 268 2.90 -22.81 -7.65
CA ARG A 268 1.78 -23.72 -7.39
C ARG A 268 0.44 -23.00 -7.48
#